data_AF-A0A378N0J2-F1
#
_entry.id   AF-A0A378N0J2-F1
#
_cell.length_a   1.000
_cell.length_b   1.000
_cell.length_c   1.000
_cell.angle_alpha   90.00
_cell.angle_beta   90.00
_cell.angle_gamma   90.00
#
_symmetry.space_group_name_H-M   'P 1'
#
loop_
_entity.id
_entity.type
_entity.pdbx_description
1 polymer ?
#
loop_
_entity_poly.entity_id
_entity_poly.type
_entity_poly.pdbx_seq_one_letter_code
_entity_poly.pdbx_strand_id
1 'polypeptide(L)'
;MSNPNKPTTHLYSAEAEAAVIGGLLLDNTLFDDVIGKINSADFYFGVHQALFKGITDLIEVGKPADILTLDEYLKQKNLLKEIGGFAYLAEVSKNTPSAANVGAYADVVLLHSKHRQLLKLGQFIVDQTQTVKTPEKLESVIDEVEKKMTEFSLSDNTKSATDLSDIFASMLSRMELSAKNGDPVTGTPTGIQGIDEATTGGQPGDLIVIGARPSMGKTAFSQTIAYHTLEKFESAPVFYHSMEMPADQILQRFLAMRARVSLQDIRQADRLDDEDWEN
;
A
#
# COMPACT_ATOMS: atom_id res chain seq x y z
N MET A 1 -34.09 -9.64 5.08
CA MET A 1 -34.96 -10.07 3.97
C MET A 1 -34.12 -10.10 2.70
N SER A 2 -33.68 -11.28 2.28
CA SER A 2 -32.80 -11.46 1.12
C SER A 2 -33.66 -11.60 -0.14
N ASN A 3 -33.46 -10.71 -1.11
CA ASN A 3 -34.20 -10.70 -2.37
C ASN A 3 -33.83 -11.95 -3.22
N PRO A 4 -34.77 -12.85 -3.55
CA PRO A 4 -34.48 -14.14 -4.20
C PRO A 4 -34.10 -14.06 -5.69
N ASN A 5 -34.05 -12.86 -6.28
CA ASN A 5 -33.79 -12.64 -7.71
C ASN A 5 -32.47 -11.92 -8.04
N LYS A 6 -31.49 -11.90 -7.13
CA LYS A 6 -30.15 -11.40 -7.50
C LYS A 6 -29.45 -12.45 -8.37
N PRO A 7 -29.03 -12.12 -9.61
CA PRO A 7 -28.21 -13.05 -10.39
C PRO A 7 -26.97 -13.40 -9.56
N THR A 8 -26.76 -14.70 -9.32
CA THR A 8 -25.53 -15.21 -8.72
C THR A 8 -24.39 -14.85 -9.66
N THR A 9 -23.78 -13.70 -9.43
CA THR A 9 -22.58 -13.29 -10.15
C THR A 9 -21.48 -14.20 -9.65
N HIS A 10 -21.06 -15.14 -10.48
CA HIS A 10 -19.94 -16.02 -10.17
C HIS A 10 -18.68 -15.15 -9.97
N LEU A 11 -17.99 -15.32 -8.84
CA LEU A 11 -16.77 -14.56 -8.50
C LEU A 11 -15.52 -15.22 -9.08
N TYR A 12 -15.60 -15.65 -10.34
CA TYR A 12 -14.53 -16.26 -11.11
C TYR A 12 -14.80 -16.07 -12.62
N SER A 13 -13.76 -16.19 -13.43
CA SER A 13 -13.87 -16.39 -14.88
C SER A 13 -12.96 -17.54 -15.30
N ALA A 14 -13.57 -18.64 -15.74
CA ALA A 14 -12.83 -19.83 -16.16
C ALA A 14 -12.01 -19.54 -17.41
N GLU A 15 -12.53 -18.71 -18.31
CA GLU A 15 -11.91 -18.29 -19.55
C GLU A 15 -10.67 -17.44 -19.27
N ALA A 16 -10.74 -16.49 -18.35
CA ALA A 16 -9.59 -15.66 -17.97
C ALA A 16 -8.50 -16.49 -17.30
N GLU A 17 -8.88 -17.37 -16.37
CA GLU A 17 -7.92 -18.27 -15.71
C GLU A 17 -7.20 -19.19 -16.71
N ALA A 18 -7.95 -19.83 -17.61
CA ALA A 18 -7.39 -20.68 -18.65
C ALA A 18 -6.49 -19.88 -19.62
N ALA A 19 -6.89 -18.66 -20.00
CA ALA A 19 -6.12 -17.81 -20.89
C ALA A 19 -4.79 -17.34 -20.27
N VAL A 20 -4.74 -17.08 -18.96
CA VAL A 20 -3.47 -16.79 -18.26
C VAL A 20 -2.54 -18.00 -18.33
N ILE A 21 -3.04 -19.18 -17.95
CA ILE A 21 -2.22 -20.41 -17.92
C ILE A 21 -1.73 -20.76 -19.32
N GLY A 22 -2.63 -20.84 -20.30
CA GLY A 22 -2.25 -21.20 -21.66
C GLY A 22 -1.40 -20.13 -22.33
N GLY A 23 -1.58 -18.85 -22.00
CA GLY A 23 -0.72 -17.79 -22.50
C GLY A 23 0.71 -17.88 -21.97
N LEU A 24 0.87 -18.19 -20.68
CA LEU A 24 2.18 -18.45 -20.09
C LEU A 24 2.86 -19.71 -20.65
N LEU A 25 2.07 -20.75 -20.99
CA LEU A 25 2.60 -21.95 -21.65
C LEU A 25 3.04 -21.71 -23.10
N LEU A 26 2.51 -20.68 -23.75
CA LEU A 26 2.88 -20.29 -25.11
C LEU A 26 4.07 -19.33 -25.12
N ASP A 27 4.14 -18.41 -24.16
CA ASP A 27 5.19 -17.41 -24.06
C ASP A 27 5.57 -17.15 -22.58
N ASN A 28 6.72 -17.71 -22.16
CA ASN A 28 7.24 -17.53 -20.81
C ASN A 28 7.77 -16.11 -20.56
N THR A 29 8.01 -15.28 -21.60
CA THR A 29 8.53 -13.91 -21.40
C THR A 29 7.51 -13.00 -20.71
N LEU A 30 6.23 -13.35 -20.79
CA LEU A 30 5.12 -12.66 -20.14
C LEU A 30 4.97 -13.01 -18.65
N PHE A 31 5.81 -13.92 -18.12
CA PHE A 31 5.71 -14.36 -16.73
C PHE A 31 5.92 -13.23 -15.73
N ASP A 32 6.90 -12.36 -15.99
CA ASP A 32 7.22 -11.23 -15.09
C ASP A 32 6.05 -10.24 -14.97
N ASP A 33 5.29 -10.04 -16.05
CA ASP A 33 4.10 -9.18 -16.07
C ASP A 33 2.92 -9.77 -15.25
N VAL A 34 2.90 -11.09 -15.07
CA VAL A 34 1.80 -11.81 -14.38
C VAL A 34 2.13 -12.08 -12.93
N ILE A 35 3.33 -12.54 -12.62
CA ILE A 35 3.72 -12.94 -11.25
C ILE A 35 3.73 -11.76 -10.28
N GLY A 36 3.92 -10.54 -10.79
CA GLY A 36 3.78 -9.30 -10.01
C GLY A 36 2.34 -8.93 -9.66
N LYS A 37 1.34 -9.54 -10.31
CA LYS A 37 -0.09 -9.22 -10.16
C LYS A 37 -0.88 -10.29 -9.41
N ILE A 38 -0.65 -11.56 -9.73
CA ILE A 38 -1.43 -12.69 -9.21
C ILE A 38 -0.54 -13.84 -8.77
N ASN A 39 -1.01 -14.60 -7.79
CA ASN A 39 -0.40 -15.83 -7.31
C ASN A 39 -1.34 -17.04 -7.50
N SER A 40 -0.85 -18.24 -7.20
CA SER A 40 -1.64 -19.46 -7.37
C SER A 40 -2.96 -19.47 -6.58
N ALA A 41 -3.05 -18.80 -5.43
CA ALA A 41 -4.27 -18.77 -4.62
C ALA A 41 -5.35 -17.83 -5.19
N ASP A 42 -5.00 -16.98 -6.18
CA ASP A 42 -5.94 -16.08 -6.86
C ASP A 42 -6.79 -16.79 -7.91
N PHE A 43 -6.47 -18.03 -8.27
CA PHE A 43 -7.30 -18.85 -9.14
C PHE A 43 -8.43 -19.50 -8.33
N TYR A 44 -9.63 -19.57 -8.90
CA TYR A 44 -10.79 -20.20 -8.27
C TYR A 44 -10.71 -21.72 -8.34
N PHE A 45 -10.34 -22.26 -9.50
CA PHE A 45 -10.29 -23.71 -9.70
C PHE A 45 -8.97 -24.27 -9.16
N GLY A 46 -9.04 -25.23 -8.22
CA GLY A 46 -7.86 -25.88 -7.65
C GLY A 46 -6.91 -26.46 -8.70
N VAL A 47 -7.46 -26.92 -9.83
CA VAL A 47 -6.67 -27.34 -10.98
C VAL A 47 -5.80 -26.22 -11.52
N HIS A 48 -6.38 -25.04 -11.76
CA HIS A 48 -5.64 -23.86 -12.23
C HIS A 48 -4.61 -23.36 -11.21
N GLN A 49 -4.92 -23.43 -9.91
CA GLN A 49 -3.95 -23.13 -8.86
C GLN A 49 -2.70 -24.02 -8.97
N ALA A 50 -2.91 -25.33 -9.18
CA ALA A 50 -1.82 -26.30 -9.33
C ALA A 50 -1.03 -26.09 -10.62
N LEU A 51 -1.71 -25.76 -11.74
CA LEU A 51 -1.07 -25.47 -13.01
C LEU A 51 -0.19 -24.21 -12.93
N PHE A 52 -0.74 -23.10 -12.42
CA PHE A 52 0.01 -21.86 -12.26
C PHE A 52 1.20 -22.04 -11.32
N LYS A 53 1.00 -22.75 -10.19
CA LYS A 53 2.10 -23.09 -9.28
C LYS A 53 3.20 -23.88 -9.98
N GLY A 54 2.85 -24.88 -10.80
CA GLY A 54 3.84 -25.66 -11.55
C GLY A 54 4.61 -24.82 -12.57
N ILE A 55 3.95 -23.87 -13.23
CA ILE A 55 4.61 -22.90 -14.13
C ILE A 55 5.60 -22.04 -13.35
N THR A 56 5.16 -21.45 -12.22
CA THR A 56 6.02 -20.67 -11.33
C THR A 56 7.23 -21.48 -10.86
N ASP A 57 7.01 -22.68 -10.33
CA ASP A 57 8.07 -23.54 -9.80
C ASP A 57 9.11 -23.90 -10.88
N LEU A 58 8.70 -24.11 -12.15
CA LEU A 58 9.60 -24.40 -13.27
C LEU A 58 10.44 -23.18 -13.67
N ILE A 59 9.80 -22.02 -13.81
CA ILE A 59 10.47 -20.79 -14.23
C ILE A 59 11.45 -20.31 -13.16
N GLU A 60 11.11 -20.42 -11.87
CA GLU A 60 12.00 -20.06 -10.76
C GLU A 60 13.30 -20.87 -10.72
N VAL A 61 13.26 -22.15 -11.14
CA VAL A 61 14.47 -22.98 -11.28
C VAL A 61 15.16 -22.84 -12.65
N GLY A 62 14.77 -21.84 -13.44
CA GLY A 62 15.34 -21.52 -14.74
C GLY A 62 14.99 -22.52 -15.85
N LYS A 63 13.91 -23.28 -15.71
CA LYS A 63 13.41 -24.18 -16.74
C LYS A 63 12.25 -23.53 -17.51
N PRO A 64 12.20 -23.67 -18.84
CA PRO A 64 11.04 -23.21 -19.59
C PRO A 64 9.80 -24.01 -19.16
N ALA A 65 8.66 -23.33 -19.12
CA ALA A 65 7.37 -23.92 -18.78
C ALA A 65 6.51 -24.02 -20.05
N ASP A 66 6.46 -25.21 -20.61
CA ASP A 66 5.60 -25.59 -21.74
C ASP A 66 4.72 -26.79 -21.35
N ILE A 67 3.84 -27.22 -22.26
CA ILE A 67 2.89 -28.32 -21.99
C ILE A 67 3.62 -29.61 -21.58
N LEU A 68 4.78 -29.91 -22.18
CA LEU A 68 5.50 -31.16 -21.95
C LEU A 68 6.26 -31.13 -20.62
N THR A 69 6.98 -30.05 -20.36
CA THR A 69 7.73 -29.83 -19.11
C THR A 69 6.79 -29.73 -17.91
N LEU A 70 5.63 -29.08 -18.07
CA LEU A 70 4.61 -29.01 -17.03
C LEU A 70 3.93 -30.37 -16.79
N ASP A 71 3.64 -31.15 -17.85
CA ASP A 71 3.11 -32.51 -17.71
C ASP A 71 4.09 -33.42 -16.95
N GLU A 72 5.39 -33.36 -17.28
CA GLU A 72 6.43 -34.12 -16.58
C GLU A 72 6.52 -33.70 -15.10
N TYR A 73 6.52 -32.38 -14.84
CA TYR A 73 6.54 -31.84 -13.48
C TYR A 73 5.35 -32.35 -12.65
N LEU A 74 4.14 -32.31 -13.21
CA LEU A 74 2.92 -32.71 -12.52
C LEU A 74 2.81 -34.22 -12.35
N LYS A 75 3.41 -35.02 -13.25
CA LYS A 75 3.58 -36.47 -13.07
C LYS A 75 4.47 -36.80 -11.89
N GLN A 76 5.64 -36.15 -11.80
CA GLN A 76 6.58 -36.37 -10.69
C GLN A 76 5.97 -36.03 -9.32
N LYS A 77 5.07 -35.04 -9.29
CA LYS A 77 4.33 -34.64 -8.08
C LYS A 77 3.07 -35.46 -7.79
N ASN A 78 2.72 -36.43 -8.64
CA ASN A 78 1.47 -37.21 -8.59
C ASN A 78 0.18 -36.36 -8.70
N LEU A 79 0.26 -35.13 -9.22
CA LEU A 79 -0.88 -34.22 -9.35
C LEU A 79 -1.60 -34.34 -10.70
N LEU A 80 -0.96 -34.93 -11.71
CA LEU A 80 -1.49 -34.99 -13.08
C LEU A 80 -2.89 -35.64 -13.19
N LYS A 81 -3.17 -36.67 -12.36
CA LYS A 81 -4.48 -37.33 -12.41
C LYS A 81 -5.60 -36.48 -11.80
N GLU A 82 -5.28 -35.64 -10.83
CA GLU A 82 -6.25 -34.78 -10.13
C GLU A 82 -6.69 -33.60 -11.01
N ILE A 83 -5.84 -33.19 -11.96
CA ILE A 83 -6.07 -32.07 -12.87
C ILE A 83 -6.73 -32.45 -14.21
N GLY A 84 -7.19 -33.69 -14.37
CA GLY A 84 -7.79 -34.16 -15.63
C GLY A 84 -6.80 -34.67 -16.68
N GLY A 85 -5.51 -34.74 -16.34
CA GLY A 85 -4.47 -35.31 -17.18
C GLY A 85 -3.99 -34.43 -18.32
N PHE A 86 -3.14 -35.00 -19.19
CA PHE A 86 -2.56 -34.31 -20.33
C PHE A 86 -3.61 -33.70 -21.28
N ALA A 87 -4.78 -34.33 -21.41
CA ALA A 87 -5.86 -33.83 -22.26
C ALA A 87 -6.34 -32.45 -21.83
N TYR A 88 -6.43 -32.20 -20.51
CA TYR A 88 -6.85 -30.91 -19.98
C TYR A 88 -5.79 -29.82 -20.20
N LEU A 89 -4.51 -30.14 -20.01
CA LEU A 89 -3.41 -29.23 -20.33
C LEU A 89 -3.44 -28.80 -21.81
N ALA A 90 -3.67 -29.75 -22.71
CA ALA A 90 -3.79 -29.49 -24.14
C ALA A 90 -5.02 -28.61 -24.46
N GLU A 91 -6.14 -28.83 -23.76
CA GLU A 91 -7.35 -28.02 -23.91
C GLU A 91 -7.12 -26.56 -23.48
N VAL A 92 -6.50 -26.33 -22.32
CA VAL A 92 -6.19 -24.98 -21.81
C VAL A 92 -5.28 -24.22 -22.78
N SER A 93 -4.25 -24.87 -23.30
CA SER A 93 -3.36 -24.24 -24.29
C SER A 93 -4.09 -23.93 -25.61
N LYS A 94 -4.94 -24.84 -26.09
CA LYS A 94 -5.66 -24.67 -27.36
C LYS A 94 -6.75 -23.60 -27.29
N ASN A 95 -7.43 -23.46 -26.16
CA ASN A 95 -8.53 -22.51 -25.97
C ASN A 95 -8.03 -21.10 -25.62
N THR A 96 -6.71 -20.89 -25.53
CA THR A 96 -6.13 -19.57 -25.27
C THR A 96 -6.18 -18.71 -26.53
N PRO A 97 -6.90 -17.56 -26.52
CA PRO A 97 -7.08 -16.76 -27.73
C PRO A 97 -5.79 -16.12 -28.24
N SER A 98 -5.01 -15.51 -27.34
CA SER A 98 -3.74 -14.84 -27.65
C SER A 98 -2.93 -14.65 -26.38
N ALA A 99 -1.63 -14.93 -26.44
CA ALA A 99 -0.69 -14.64 -25.36
C ALA A 99 -0.53 -13.12 -25.14
N ALA A 100 -0.74 -12.28 -26.16
CA ALA A 100 -0.51 -10.84 -26.08
C ALA A 100 -1.37 -10.12 -25.02
N ASN A 101 -2.51 -10.70 -24.61
CA ASN A 101 -3.44 -10.11 -23.65
C ASN A 101 -3.41 -10.77 -22.27
N VAL A 102 -2.40 -11.60 -21.98
CA VAL A 102 -2.28 -12.32 -20.69
C VAL A 102 -2.36 -11.39 -19.50
N GLY A 103 -1.71 -10.22 -19.57
CA GLY A 103 -1.77 -9.21 -18.51
C GLY A 103 -3.19 -8.72 -18.19
N ALA A 104 -4.05 -8.57 -19.20
CA ALA A 104 -5.44 -8.16 -19.02
C ALA A 104 -6.30 -9.29 -18.44
N TYR A 105 -6.04 -10.55 -18.82
CA TYR A 105 -6.70 -11.70 -18.20
C TYR A 105 -6.28 -11.88 -16.73
N ALA A 106 -5.01 -11.63 -16.41
CA ALA A 106 -4.52 -11.63 -15.03
C ALA A 106 -5.25 -10.57 -14.17
N ASP A 107 -5.53 -9.38 -14.72
CA ASP A 107 -6.31 -8.35 -14.03
C ASP A 107 -7.74 -8.81 -13.73
N VAL A 108 -8.37 -9.58 -14.63
CA VAL A 108 -9.69 -10.18 -14.41
C VAL A 108 -9.66 -11.24 -13.30
N VAL A 109 -8.64 -12.10 -13.30
CA VAL A 109 -8.45 -13.11 -12.22
C VAL A 109 -8.24 -12.41 -10.88
N LEU A 110 -7.40 -11.37 -10.83
CA LEU A 110 -7.15 -10.57 -9.64
C LEU A 110 -8.42 -9.92 -9.12
N LEU A 111 -9.22 -9.29 -9.98
CA LEU A 111 -10.50 -8.67 -9.62
C LEU A 111 -11.44 -9.67 -8.94
N HIS A 112 -11.58 -10.86 -9.52
CA HIS A 112 -12.41 -11.92 -8.95
C HIS A 112 -11.83 -12.47 -7.65
N SER A 113 -10.51 -12.63 -7.53
CA SER A 113 -9.85 -13.02 -6.28
C SER A 113 -10.16 -12.03 -5.16
N LYS A 114 -10.00 -10.72 -5.42
CA LYS A 114 -10.34 -9.65 -4.47
C LYS A 114 -11.79 -9.71 -4.01
N HIS A 115 -12.72 -9.93 -4.93
CA HIS A 115 -14.13 -10.13 -4.57
C HIS A 115 -14.32 -11.34 -3.64
N ARG A 116 -13.64 -12.45 -3.89
CA ARG A 116 -13.72 -13.64 -3.01
C ARG A 116 -13.11 -13.39 -1.64
N GLN A 117 -12.01 -12.66 -1.56
CA GLN A 117 -11.37 -12.30 -0.29
C GLN A 117 -12.27 -11.37 0.54
N LEU A 118 -12.87 -10.35 -0.08
CA LEU A 118 -13.84 -9.46 0.57
C LEU A 118 -15.09 -10.22 1.03
N LEU A 119 -15.59 -11.16 0.23
CA LEU A 119 -16.73 -11.99 0.63
C LEU A 119 -16.40 -12.83 1.87
N LYS A 120 -15.20 -13.43 1.92
CA LYS A 120 -14.73 -14.18 3.10
C LYS A 120 -14.62 -13.29 4.34
N LEU A 121 -14.11 -12.08 4.19
CA LEU A 121 -14.06 -11.12 5.30
C LEU A 121 -15.47 -10.72 5.77
N GLY A 122 -16.39 -10.47 4.85
CA GLY A 122 -17.78 -10.18 5.18
C GLY A 122 -18.45 -11.33 5.94
N GLN A 123 -18.22 -12.57 5.52
CA GLN A 123 -18.71 -13.77 6.22
C GLN A 123 -18.10 -13.88 7.62
N PHE A 124 -16.78 -13.68 7.74
CA PHE A 124 -16.10 -13.64 9.03
C PHE A 124 -16.72 -12.61 9.99
N ILE A 125 -16.98 -11.38 9.53
CA ILE A 125 -17.62 -10.33 10.35
C ILE A 125 -19.02 -10.77 10.81
N VAL A 126 -19.83 -11.32 9.90
CA VAL A 126 -21.17 -11.83 10.23
C VAL A 126 -21.09 -12.95 11.28
N ASP A 127 -20.17 -13.90 11.12
CA ASP A 127 -20.02 -15.03 12.03
C ASP A 127 -19.54 -14.58 13.42
N GLN A 128 -18.56 -13.69 13.49
CA GLN A 128 -18.05 -13.16 14.76
C GLN A 128 -19.10 -12.33 15.51
N THR A 129 -19.82 -11.46 14.79
CA THR A 129 -20.85 -10.59 15.41
C THR A 129 -22.04 -11.37 15.96
N GLN A 130 -22.35 -12.56 15.42
CA GLN A 130 -23.40 -13.43 15.95
C GLN A 130 -22.97 -14.25 17.17
N THR A 131 -21.67 -14.49 17.36
CA THR A 131 -21.14 -15.40 18.38
C THR A 131 -20.59 -14.69 19.61
N VAL A 132 -20.07 -13.47 19.46
CA VAL A 132 -19.49 -12.67 20.55
C VAL A 132 -20.57 -12.09 21.46
N LYS A 133 -20.34 -12.16 22.78
CA LYS A 133 -21.29 -11.69 23.82
C LYS A 133 -20.69 -10.71 24.84
N THR A 134 -19.39 -10.41 24.76
CA THR A 134 -18.72 -9.51 25.73
C THR A 134 -18.03 -8.35 25.01
N PRO A 135 -17.95 -7.15 25.61
CA PRO A 135 -17.30 -5.99 25.01
C PRO A 135 -15.83 -6.23 24.63
N GLU A 136 -15.06 -6.91 25.49
CA GLU A 136 -13.62 -7.12 25.28
C GLU A 136 -13.34 -8.01 24.05
N LYS A 137 -14.22 -8.99 23.81
CA LYS A 137 -14.11 -9.85 22.62
C LYS A 137 -14.54 -9.12 21.35
N LEU A 138 -15.45 -8.14 21.46
CA LEU A 138 -15.86 -7.33 20.32
C LEU A 138 -14.71 -6.44 19.85
N GLU A 139 -13.96 -5.84 20.78
CA GLU A 139 -12.74 -5.07 20.47
C GLU A 139 -11.71 -5.95 19.74
N SER A 140 -11.45 -7.15 20.25
CA SER A 140 -10.54 -8.09 19.56
C SER A 140 -11.00 -8.47 18.15
N VAL A 141 -12.31 -8.54 17.87
CA VAL A 141 -12.82 -8.80 16.53
C VAL A 141 -12.60 -7.59 15.62
N ILE A 142 -12.79 -6.37 16.13
CA ILE A 142 -12.51 -5.13 15.40
C ILE A 142 -11.03 -5.10 14.99
N ASP A 143 -10.13 -5.37 15.93
CA ASP A 143 -8.68 -5.43 15.66
C ASP A 143 -8.34 -6.48 14.59
N GLU A 144 -8.97 -7.67 14.64
CA GLU A 144 -8.75 -8.71 13.63
C GLU A 144 -9.28 -8.30 12.25
N VAL A 145 -10.42 -7.61 12.19
CA VAL A 145 -10.97 -7.07 10.93
C VAL A 145 -10.04 -6.00 10.35
N GLU A 146 -9.55 -5.07 11.18
CA GLU A 146 -8.60 -4.04 10.74
C GLU A 146 -7.31 -4.67 10.20
N LYS A 147 -6.79 -5.70 10.87
CA LYS A 147 -5.63 -6.44 10.41
C LYS A 147 -5.87 -7.09 9.04
N LYS A 148 -6.97 -7.82 8.86
CA LYS A 148 -7.32 -8.46 7.57
C LYS A 148 -7.53 -7.44 6.45
N MET A 149 -8.15 -6.29 6.75
CA MET A 149 -8.32 -5.18 5.80
C MET A 149 -6.98 -4.54 5.39
N THR A 150 -6.05 -4.42 6.34
CA THR A 150 -4.72 -3.87 6.09
C THR A 150 -3.91 -4.82 5.21
N GLU A 151 -3.94 -6.12 5.48
CA GLU A 151 -3.29 -7.15 4.66
C GLU A 151 -3.80 -7.11 3.20
N PHE A 152 -5.11 -6.94 3.00
CA PHE A 152 -5.72 -6.76 1.68
C PHE A 152 -5.25 -5.49 0.96
N SER A 153 -5.02 -4.40 1.69
CA SER A 153 -4.57 -3.13 1.11
C SER A 153 -3.08 -3.16 0.75
N LEU A 154 -2.28 -3.95 1.47
CA LEU A 154 -0.84 -4.09 1.22
C LEU A 154 -0.54 -4.95 -0.01
N SER A 155 -1.38 -5.96 -0.31
CA SER A 155 -1.23 -6.75 -1.55
C SER A 155 -1.42 -5.93 -2.83
N ASP A 156 -2.06 -4.76 -2.76
CA ASP A 156 -2.18 -3.83 -3.90
C ASP A 156 -0.96 -2.91 -4.07
N ASN A 157 -0.09 -2.87 -3.07
CA ASN A 157 1.05 -1.96 -3.01
C ASN A 157 2.40 -2.64 -3.34
N THR A 158 2.40 -3.87 -3.87
CA THR A 158 3.52 -4.34 -4.71
C THR A 158 3.51 -3.60 -6.03
N LYS A 159 3.64 -2.27 -5.96
CA LYS A 159 3.96 -1.41 -7.09
C LYS A 159 5.28 -1.91 -7.65
N SER A 160 5.18 -2.49 -8.85
CA SER A 160 6.13 -2.48 -9.96
C SER A 160 7.59 -2.23 -9.58
N ALA A 161 8.44 -3.23 -9.84
CA ALA A 161 9.86 -2.99 -10.03
C ALA A 161 10.03 -1.74 -10.89
N THR A 162 10.58 -0.68 -10.30
CA THR A 162 10.72 0.62 -10.97
C THR A 162 12.02 0.59 -11.76
N ASP A 163 12.00 0.99 -13.03
CA ASP A 163 13.22 1.06 -13.82
C ASP A 163 14.20 2.04 -13.17
N LEU A 164 15.46 1.63 -13.03
CA LEU A 164 16.51 2.47 -12.49
C LEU A 164 16.66 3.78 -13.27
N SER A 165 16.40 3.74 -14.58
CA SER A 165 16.42 4.89 -15.49
C SER A 165 15.37 5.93 -15.12
N ASP A 166 14.16 5.49 -14.74
CA ASP A 166 13.09 6.38 -14.31
C ASP A 166 13.44 7.03 -12.95
N ILE A 167 14.05 6.27 -12.05
CA ILE A 167 14.55 6.78 -10.78
C ILE A 167 15.61 7.87 -11.04
N PHE A 168 16.58 7.60 -11.92
CA PHE A 168 17.62 8.57 -12.31
C PHE A 168 17.04 9.84 -12.93
N ALA A 169 16.11 9.71 -13.88
CA ALA A 169 15.46 10.85 -14.51
C ALA A 169 14.69 11.71 -13.48
N SER A 170 13.98 11.06 -12.54
CA SER A 170 13.30 11.76 -11.45
C SER A 170 14.27 12.48 -10.51
N MET A 171 15.43 11.87 -10.24
CA MET A 171 16.45 12.44 -9.36
C MET A 171 17.11 13.66 -10.00
N LEU A 172 17.49 13.58 -11.28
CA LEU A 172 18.03 14.71 -12.03
C LEU A 172 17.04 15.88 -12.08
N SER A 173 15.76 15.60 -12.34
CA SER A 173 14.71 16.62 -12.35
C SER A 173 14.59 17.33 -11.00
N ARG A 174 14.68 16.59 -9.87
CA ARG A 174 14.70 17.19 -8.52
C ARG A 174 15.93 18.05 -8.28
N MET A 175 17.10 17.61 -8.75
CA MET A 175 18.35 18.39 -8.64
C MET A 175 18.27 19.70 -9.44
N GLU A 176 17.73 19.67 -10.66
CA GLU A 176 17.56 20.88 -11.48
C GLU A 176 16.58 21.88 -10.84
N LEU A 177 15.48 21.40 -10.28
CA LEU A 177 14.52 22.23 -9.56
C LEU A 177 15.15 22.88 -8.32
N SER A 178 15.90 22.11 -7.53
CA SER A 178 16.64 22.63 -6.37
C SER A 178 17.67 23.68 -6.79
N ALA A 179 18.44 23.42 -7.85
CA ALA A 179 19.44 24.36 -8.36
C ALA A 179 18.82 25.67 -8.87
N LYS A 180 17.64 25.62 -9.51
CA LYS A 180 16.93 26.82 -9.99
C LYS A 180 16.33 27.66 -8.88
N ASN A 181 15.77 27.02 -7.86
CA ASN A 181 15.09 27.72 -6.77
C ASN A 181 16.08 28.38 -5.80
N GLY A 182 17.34 27.90 -5.76
CA GLY A 182 18.37 28.45 -4.87
C GLY A 182 18.08 28.25 -3.39
N ASP A 183 17.07 27.43 -3.06
CA ASP A 183 16.68 27.11 -1.71
C ASP A 183 17.60 26.01 -1.16
N PRO A 184 18.37 26.29 -0.09
CA PRO A 184 19.31 25.32 0.47
C PRO A 184 18.59 24.14 1.16
N VAL A 185 17.28 24.22 1.38
CA VAL A 185 16.50 23.21 2.09
C VAL A 185 15.61 22.46 1.11
N THR A 186 16.03 21.26 0.71
CA THR A 186 15.27 20.43 -0.24
C THR A 186 14.12 19.67 0.42
N GLY A 187 14.20 19.46 1.74
CA GLY A 187 13.20 18.73 2.52
C GLY A 187 12.35 19.63 3.43
N THR A 188 11.90 19.04 4.54
CA THR A 188 11.14 19.71 5.60
C THR A 188 12.08 20.65 6.39
N PRO A 189 11.83 21.97 6.41
CA PRO A 189 12.70 22.91 7.11
C PRO A 189 12.57 22.77 8.63
N THR A 190 13.68 22.91 9.34
CA THR A 190 13.68 22.97 10.80
C THR A 190 13.40 24.36 11.34
N GLY A 191 13.62 25.39 10.51
CA GLY A 191 13.54 26.79 10.92
C GLY A 191 14.80 27.31 11.62
N ILE A 192 15.83 26.48 11.71
CA ILE A 192 17.14 26.86 12.25
C ILE A 192 18.16 26.75 11.12
N GLN A 193 18.61 27.90 10.61
CA GLN A 193 19.50 27.99 9.45
C GLN A 193 20.69 27.03 9.53
N GLY A 194 21.41 26.98 10.66
CA GLY A 194 22.58 26.11 10.80
C GLY A 194 22.26 24.61 10.76
N ILE A 195 21.05 24.20 11.18
CA ILE A 195 20.62 22.80 11.08
C ILE A 195 20.17 22.51 9.64
N ASP A 196 19.45 23.44 9.05
CA ASP A 196 18.93 23.34 7.69
C ASP A 196 20.06 23.32 6.64
N GLU A 197 21.13 24.10 6.84
CA GLU A 197 22.34 24.04 5.99
C GLU A 197 23.09 22.72 6.14
N ALA A 198 23.13 22.16 7.35
CA ALA A 198 23.84 20.91 7.62
C ALA A 198 23.07 19.66 7.16
N THR A 199 21.74 19.72 7.18
CA THR A 199 20.87 18.56 6.90
C THR A 199 20.11 18.68 5.58
N THR A 200 20.06 19.87 4.97
CA THR A 200 19.16 20.23 3.86
C THR A 200 17.67 20.05 4.20
N GLY A 201 17.34 20.08 5.50
CA GLY A 201 16.02 19.74 6.02
C GLY A 201 15.78 18.23 6.09
N GLY A 202 14.63 17.85 6.66
CA GLY A 202 14.23 16.44 6.76
C GLY A 202 13.81 15.86 5.42
N GLN A 203 14.48 14.81 4.95
CA GLN A 203 14.21 14.24 3.63
C GLN A 203 13.05 13.23 3.66
N PRO A 204 12.30 13.09 2.56
CA PRO A 204 11.27 12.06 2.44
C PRO A 204 11.85 10.66 2.68
N GLY A 205 11.21 9.90 3.57
CA GLY A 205 11.64 8.54 3.94
C GLY A 205 12.47 8.46 5.23
N ASP A 206 12.97 9.59 5.74
CA ASP A 206 13.75 9.60 6.98
C ASP A 206 12.87 9.53 8.24
N LEU A 207 13.38 8.86 9.26
CA LEU A 207 12.88 8.95 10.64
C LEU A 207 13.82 9.82 11.47
N ILE A 208 13.37 11.04 11.80
CA ILE A 208 14.16 12.01 12.59
C ILE A 208 13.73 11.95 14.06
N VAL A 209 14.68 11.68 14.96
CA VAL A 209 14.43 11.55 16.40
C VAL A 209 15.02 12.75 17.15
N ILE A 210 14.17 13.47 17.89
CA ILE A 210 14.59 14.61 18.73
C ILE A 210 14.74 14.14 20.18
N GLY A 211 15.99 13.98 20.63
CA GLY A 211 16.33 13.63 22.00
C GLY A 211 16.67 14.85 22.84
N ALA A 212 16.00 15.03 23.99
CA ALA A 212 16.30 16.08 24.95
C ALA A 212 15.86 15.69 26.36
N ARG A 213 16.52 16.26 27.39
CA ARG A 213 16.08 16.10 28.79
C ARG A 213 14.73 16.82 29.01
N PRO A 214 13.95 16.44 30.02
CA PRO A 214 12.73 17.15 30.40
C PRO A 214 12.99 18.65 30.58
N SER A 215 12.02 19.47 30.13
CA SER A 215 12.06 20.94 30.20
C SER A 215 13.18 21.62 29.39
N MET A 216 13.91 20.92 28.52
CA MET A 216 14.95 21.50 27.65
C MET A 216 14.42 21.98 26.29
N GLY A 217 13.11 22.15 26.13
CA GLY A 217 12.53 22.74 24.92
C GLY A 217 12.25 21.78 23.76
N LYS A 218 12.23 20.45 23.99
CA LYS A 218 11.88 19.44 22.96
C LYS A 218 10.61 19.80 22.17
N THR A 219 9.53 20.11 22.88
CA THR A 219 8.23 20.48 22.29
C THR A 219 8.29 21.82 21.56
N ALA A 220 9.05 22.78 22.09
CA ALA A 220 9.21 24.07 21.41
C ALA A 220 9.95 23.90 20.08
N PHE A 221 10.98 23.05 20.06
CA PHE A 221 11.73 22.75 18.85
C PHE A 221 10.85 22.00 17.82
N SER A 222 10.10 20.97 18.23
CA SER A 222 9.20 20.27 17.30
C SER A 222 8.11 21.18 16.73
N GLN A 223 7.58 22.12 17.52
CA GLN A 223 6.64 23.13 17.02
C GLN A 223 7.29 24.12 16.06
N THR A 224 8.57 24.48 16.29
CA THR A 224 9.33 25.35 15.38
C THR A 224 9.48 24.73 13.99
N ILE A 225 9.79 23.42 13.94
CA ILE A 225 9.86 22.67 12.69
C ILE A 225 8.50 22.69 11.99
N ALA A 226 7.42 22.32 12.71
CA ALA A 226 6.07 22.29 12.15
C ALA A 226 5.63 23.67 11.62
N TYR A 227 5.90 24.74 12.36
CA TYR A 227 5.59 26.11 11.97
C TYR A 227 6.30 26.51 10.67
N HIS A 228 7.62 26.36 10.59
CA HIS A 228 8.39 26.71 9.39
C HIS A 228 8.06 25.82 8.19
N THR A 229 7.65 24.57 8.44
CA THR A 229 7.16 23.69 7.38
C THR A 229 5.87 24.23 6.76
N LEU A 230 4.92 24.67 7.58
CA LEU A 230 3.65 25.25 7.11
C LEU A 230 3.86 26.60 6.41
N GLU A 231 4.79 27.43 6.89
CA GLU A 231 5.15 28.69 6.23
C GLU A 231 5.81 28.46 4.86
N LYS A 232 6.66 27.44 4.73
CA LYS A 232 7.32 27.11 3.46
C LYS A 232 6.38 26.41 2.47
N PHE A 233 5.48 25.57 2.97
CA PHE A 233 4.60 24.74 2.17
C PHE A 233 3.14 24.98 2.56
N GLU A 234 2.56 26.09 2.09
CA GLU A 234 1.20 26.53 2.45
C GLU A 234 0.11 25.46 2.24
N SER A 235 0.29 24.58 1.25
CA SER A 235 -0.66 23.51 0.91
C SER A 235 -0.34 22.15 1.53
N ALA A 236 0.76 22.01 2.27
CA ALA A 236 1.18 20.73 2.84
C ALA A 236 0.59 20.52 4.24
N PRO A 237 -0.12 19.40 4.49
CA PRO A 237 -0.65 19.11 5.81
C PRO A 237 0.46 18.67 6.76
N VAL A 238 0.46 19.18 7.99
CA VAL A 238 1.28 18.68 9.11
C VAL A 238 0.39 17.99 10.12
N PHE A 239 0.66 16.70 10.39
CA PHE A 239 0.00 15.96 11.46
C PHE A 239 0.83 16.03 12.74
N TYR A 240 0.27 16.64 13.79
CA TYR A 240 0.95 16.80 15.07
C TYR A 240 0.28 15.95 16.15
N HIS A 241 0.98 14.92 16.64
CA HIS A 241 0.49 14.06 17.71
C HIS A 241 1.21 14.35 19.03
N SER A 242 0.46 14.45 20.13
CA SER A 242 1.00 14.70 21.46
C SER A 242 0.36 13.80 22.49
N MET A 243 1.21 13.18 23.32
CA MET A 243 0.79 12.36 24.46
C MET A 243 1.01 13.06 25.82
N GLU A 244 1.69 14.22 25.84
CA GLU A 244 2.07 14.93 27.07
C GLU A 244 1.24 16.21 27.27
N MET A 245 1.05 16.99 26.20
CA MET A 245 0.28 18.23 26.23
C MET A 245 -1.07 18.06 25.52
N PRO A 246 -2.16 18.55 26.13
CA PRO A 246 -3.46 18.70 25.46
C PRO A 246 -3.38 19.56 24.18
N ALA A 247 -4.31 19.31 23.26
CA ALA A 247 -4.33 19.96 21.94
C ALA A 247 -4.51 21.49 22.01
N ASP A 248 -5.33 21.98 22.94
CA ASP A 248 -5.55 23.41 23.18
C ASP A 248 -4.26 24.13 23.62
N GLN A 249 -3.44 23.51 24.47
CA GLN A 249 -2.17 24.08 24.90
C GLN A 249 -1.14 24.12 23.77
N ILE A 250 -1.15 23.13 22.89
CA ILE A 250 -0.30 23.09 21.69
C ILE A 250 -0.73 24.18 20.72
N LEU A 251 -2.04 24.33 20.50
CA LEU A 251 -2.61 25.34 19.63
C LEU A 251 -2.29 26.76 20.11
N GLN A 252 -2.42 27.04 21.41
CA GLN A 252 -2.03 28.33 21.99
C GLN A 252 -0.58 28.70 21.70
N ARG A 253 0.33 27.71 21.70
CA ARG A 253 1.74 27.94 21.39
C ARG A 253 1.96 28.20 19.90
N PHE A 254 1.24 27.51 19.01
CA PHE A 254 1.28 27.83 17.58
C PHE A 254 0.72 29.22 17.29
N LEU A 255 -0.39 29.62 17.95
CA LEU A 255 -0.95 30.97 17.86
C LEU A 255 0.06 32.02 18.34
N ALA A 256 0.69 31.80 19.50
CA ALA A 256 1.76 32.67 20.01
C ALA A 256 2.89 32.85 18.99
N MET A 257 3.31 31.76 18.34
CA MET A 257 4.36 31.80 17.32
C MET A 257 3.93 32.57 16.07
N ARG A 258 2.70 32.36 15.58
CA ARG A 258 2.19 32.97 14.35
C ARG A 258 1.86 34.45 14.50
N ALA A 259 1.20 34.82 15.60
CA ALA A 259 0.79 36.19 15.91
C ALA A 259 1.95 37.01 16.54
N ARG A 260 3.03 36.33 16.96
CA ARG A 260 4.17 36.93 17.70
C ARG A 260 3.76 37.59 19.02
N VAL A 261 2.65 37.12 19.59
CA VAL A 261 2.14 37.53 20.90
C VAL A 261 2.67 36.58 21.98
N SER A 262 2.96 37.14 23.16
CA SER A 262 3.39 36.34 24.31
C SER A 262 2.35 35.28 24.68
N LEU A 263 2.80 34.04 24.92
CA LEU A 263 1.93 32.98 25.40
C LEU A 263 1.26 33.33 26.74
N GLN A 264 1.90 34.17 27.56
CA GLN A 264 1.31 34.62 28.82
C GLN A 264 0.11 35.54 28.57
N ASP A 265 0.19 36.42 27.57
CA ASP A 265 -0.88 37.37 27.26
C ASP A 265 -2.02 36.67 26.51
N ILE A 266 -1.73 35.66 25.68
CA ILE A 266 -2.77 34.76 25.13
C ILE A 266 -3.55 34.03 26.25
N ARG A 267 -2.88 33.72 27.36
CA ARG A 267 -3.54 33.12 28.54
C ARG A 267 -4.23 34.15 29.43
N GLN A 268 -3.78 35.39 29.38
CA GLN A 268 -4.29 36.54 30.13
C GLN A 268 -4.85 37.55 29.14
N ALA A 269 -5.96 37.17 28.50
CA ALA A 269 -6.52 37.89 27.36
C ALA A 269 -6.91 39.35 27.68
N ASP A 270 -6.97 39.73 28.96
CA ASP A 270 -7.13 41.10 29.45
C ASP A 270 -5.92 42.02 29.16
N ARG A 271 -4.78 41.43 28.77
CA ARG A 271 -3.54 42.15 28.44
C ARG A 271 -3.33 42.36 26.95
N LEU A 272 -4.16 41.74 26.11
CA LEU A 272 -4.09 41.85 24.66
C LEU A 272 -4.66 43.22 24.26
N ASP A 273 -3.92 43.94 23.43
CA ASP A 273 -4.42 45.17 22.81
C ASP A 273 -5.20 44.87 21.52
N ASP A 274 -5.79 45.90 20.91
CA ASP A 274 -6.58 45.73 19.69
C ASP A 274 -5.72 45.22 18.52
N GLU A 275 -4.41 45.54 18.48
CA GLU A 275 -3.50 45.03 17.44
C GLU A 275 -3.22 43.53 17.63
N ASP A 276 -3.06 43.06 18.86
CA ASP A 276 -2.91 41.65 19.20
C ASP A 276 -4.13 40.81 18.78
N TRP A 277 -5.34 41.39 18.83
CA TRP A 277 -6.58 40.74 18.39
C TRP A 277 -6.77 40.72 16.87
N GLU A 278 -6.16 41.66 16.14
CA GLU A 278 -6.24 41.75 14.67
C GLU A 278 -5.25 40.82 13.94
N ASN A 279 -4.16 40.41 14.59
CA ASN A 279 -3.10 39.54 14.05
C ASN A 279 -3.44 38.03 14.04
#